data_AF-A0A932ZGY7-F1
#
_entry.id   AF-A0A932ZGY7-F1
#
_cell.length_a   1.000
_cell.length_b   1.000
_cell.length_c   1.000
_cell.angle_alpha   90.00
_cell.angle_beta   90.00
_cell.angle_gamma   90.00
#
_symmetry.space_group_name_H-M   'P 1'
#
loop_
_entity.id
_entity.type
_entity.pdbx_description
1 polymer ?
#
loop_
_entity_poly.entity_id
_entity_poly.type
_entity_poly.pdbx_seq_one_letter_code
_entity_poly.pdbx_strand_id
1 'polypeptide(L)'
;AVEGLEAAIARAKSYVAAGADAIFVEALTNESEFRAFRKAIDVPLLANMTEFGKTPYTSIKQFENWGYNMVIFPMTLFRIAAFAMREGLRELKTSGTQRDLLNRMQTRQELYKLLKYTP
;
A
#
# COMPACT_ATOMS: atom_id res chain seq x y z
N ALA A 1 0.91 -10.23 -15.13
CA ALA A 1 -0.30 -9.94 -15.94
C ALA A 1 -0.85 -11.21 -16.57
N VAL A 2 -2.18 -11.39 -16.65
CA VAL A 2 -2.83 -12.57 -17.24
C VAL A 2 -2.49 -12.73 -18.73
N GLU A 3 -2.26 -11.62 -19.43
CA GLU A 3 -1.99 -11.56 -20.87
C GLU A 3 -0.53 -11.17 -21.21
N GLY A 4 0.35 -11.06 -20.19
CA GLY A 4 1.74 -10.61 -20.36
C GLY A 4 1.94 -9.09 -20.38
N LEU A 5 3.21 -8.65 -20.41
CA LEU A 5 3.60 -7.23 -20.31
C LEU A 5 3.19 -6.41 -21.54
N GLU A 6 3.43 -6.92 -22.74
CA GLU A 6 3.11 -6.22 -24.00
C GLU A 6 1.61 -5.93 -24.14
N ALA A 7 0.76 -6.92 -23.81
CA ALA A 7 -0.69 -6.73 -23.80
C ALA A 7 -1.13 -5.69 -22.76
N ALA A 8 -0.51 -5.68 -21.57
CA ALA A 8 -0.78 -4.68 -20.55
C ALA A 8 -0.39 -3.26 -21.01
N ILE A 9 0.75 -3.11 -21.69
CA ILE A 9 1.19 -1.83 -22.28
C ILE A 9 0.20 -1.37 -23.37
N ALA A 10 -0.18 -2.27 -24.28
CA ALA A 10 -1.13 -1.95 -25.35
C ALA A 10 -2.47 -1.45 -24.78
N ARG A 11 -3.00 -2.14 -23.77
CA ARG A 11 -4.24 -1.72 -23.07
C ARG A 11 -4.06 -0.37 -22.37
N ALA A 12 -2.96 -0.18 -21.64
CA ALA A 12 -2.68 1.08 -20.96
C ALA A 12 -2.61 2.26 -21.93
N LYS A 13 -1.98 2.10 -23.10
CA LYS A 13 -1.98 3.12 -24.16
C LYS A 13 -3.39 3.46 -24.65
N SER A 14 -4.23 2.45 -24.86
CA SER A 14 -5.64 2.66 -25.23
C SER A 14 -6.42 3.41 -24.14
N TYR A 15 -6.17 3.12 -22.86
CA TYR A 15 -6.81 3.83 -21.75
C TYR A 15 -6.34 5.28 -21.66
N VAL A 16 -5.06 5.55 -21.88
CA VAL A 16 -4.52 6.92 -21.97
C VAL A 16 -5.14 7.66 -23.15
N ALA A 17 -5.23 7.04 -24.32
CA ALA A 17 -5.88 7.64 -25.50
C ALA A 17 -7.38 7.92 -25.27
N ALA A 18 -8.03 7.14 -24.42
CA ALA A 18 -9.42 7.35 -24.00
C ALA A 18 -9.57 8.44 -22.90
N GLY A 19 -8.47 9.01 -22.40
CA GLY A 19 -8.48 10.12 -21.44
C GLY A 19 -8.13 9.75 -20.00
N ALA A 20 -7.53 8.59 -19.73
CA ALA A 20 -7.05 8.27 -18.38
C ALA A 20 -5.85 9.16 -17.99
N ASP A 21 -5.98 9.91 -16.89
CA ASP A 21 -4.93 10.81 -16.36
C ASP A 21 -3.77 10.06 -15.69
N ALA A 22 -3.98 8.81 -15.30
CA ALA A 22 -2.98 7.97 -14.65
C ALA A 22 -3.26 6.49 -14.93
N ILE A 23 -2.21 5.67 -14.83
CA ILE A 23 -2.32 4.22 -15.00
C ILE A 23 -1.84 3.51 -13.74
N PHE A 24 -2.69 2.62 -13.23
CA PHE A 24 -2.32 1.57 -12.31
C PHE A 24 -2.14 0.28 -13.10
N VAL A 25 -0.90 -0.21 -13.17
CA VAL A 25 -0.57 -1.54 -13.68
C VAL A 25 -0.42 -2.55 -12.55
N GLU A 26 -1.17 -3.64 -12.64
CA GLU A 26 -1.14 -4.71 -11.64
C GLU A 26 -0.11 -5.79 -11.98
N ALA A 27 0.50 -6.35 -10.93
CA ALA A 27 1.28 -7.58 -10.97
C ALA A 27 2.51 -7.56 -11.91
N LEU A 28 3.23 -6.44 -11.94
CA LEU A 28 4.62 -6.41 -12.38
C LEU A 28 5.50 -7.02 -11.27
N THR A 29 6.48 -7.82 -11.68
CA THR A 29 7.18 -8.76 -10.79
C THR A 29 8.63 -8.37 -10.51
N ASN A 30 9.23 -7.51 -11.31
CA ASN A 30 10.64 -7.15 -11.19
C ASN A 30 10.92 -5.76 -11.80
N GLU A 31 12.11 -5.22 -11.51
CA GLU A 31 12.54 -3.89 -11.95
C GLU A 31 12.49 -3.70 -13.48
N SER A 32 12.85 -4.72 -14.27
CA SER A 32 12.90 -4.56 -15.72
C SER A 32 11.49 -4.38 -16.30
N GLU A 33 10.49 -5.09 -15.77
CA GLU A 33 9.09 -4.90 -16.14
C GLU A 33 8.58 -3.50 -15.74
N PHE A 34 8.89 -3.02 -14.53
CA PHE A 34 8.51 -1.68 -14.08
C PHE A 34 9.08 -0.59 -15.01
N ARG A 35 10.38 -0.69 -15.32
CA ARG A 35 11.05 0.27 -16.22
C ARG A 35 10.54 0.19 -17.65
N ALA A 36 10.28 -1.02 -18.17
CA ALA A 36 9.72 -1.21 -19.50
C ALA A 36 8.32 -0.59 -19.61
N PHE A 37 7.47 -0.80 -18.59
CA PHE A 37 6.14 -0.21 -18.55
C PHE A 37 6.20 1.32 -18.49
N ARG A 38 7.06 1.89 -17.64
CA ARG A 38 7.29 3.33 -17.58
C ARG A 38 7.76 3.92 -18.91
N LYS A 39 8.68 3.25 -19.59
CA LYS A 39 9.17 3.70 -20.90
C LYS A 39 8.06 3.80 -21.95
N ALA A 40 6.99 3.02 -21.79
CA ALA A 40 5.91 2.95 -22.78
C ALA A 40 4.71 3.85 -22.49
N ILE A 41 4.59 4.40 -21.27
CA ILE A 41 3.41 5.15 -20.80
C ILE A 41 3.84 6.49 -20.23
N ASP A 42 3.34 7.59 -20.80
CA ASP A 42 3.81 8.94 -20.45
C ASP A 42 3.05 9.62 -19.31
N VAL A 43 1.84 9.14 -18.96
CA VAL A 43 1.06 9.67 -17.84
C VAL A 43 1.58 9.19 -16.47
N PRO A 44 1.19 9.82 -15.34
CA PRO A 44 1.49 9.33 -14.01
C PRO A 44 1.21 7.84 -13.80
N LEU A 45 2.15 7.14 -13.16
CA LEU A 45 2.00 5.73 -12.82
C LEU A 45 1.82 5.51 -11.33
N LEU A 46 0.92 4.58 -11.01
CA LEU A 46 0.67 4.09 -9.66
C LEU A 46 1.20 2.66 -9.50
N ALA A 47 2.04 2.45 -8.48
CA ALA A 47 2.46 1.14 -8.02
C ALA A 47 1.63 0.71 -6.80
N ASN A 48 1.20 -0.56 -6.79
CA ASN A 48 0.50 -1.16 -5.65
C ASN A 48 1.47 -1.97 -4.80
N MET A 49 1.82 -1.44 -3.63
CA MET A 49 2.68 -2.12 -2.66
C MET A 49 1.87 -2.83 -1.57
N THR A 50 1.11 -3.85 -1.99
CA THR A 50 0.38 -4.74 -1.07
C THR A 50 1.27 -5.85 -0.50
N GLU A 51 0.99 -6.27 0.72
CA GLU A 51 1.68 -7.40 1.37
C GLU A 51 1.23 -8.74 0.81
N PHE A 52 2.11 -9.74 0.94
CA PHE A 52 1.84 -11.15 0.57
C PHE A 52 1.45 -11.35 -0.90
N GLY A 53 1.80 -10.38 -1.76
CA GLY A 53 1.63 -10.44 -3.19
C GLY A 53 2.85 -11.01 -3.92
N LYS A 54 2.88 -10.82 -5.23
CA LYS A 54 3.97 -11.28 -6.11
C LYS A 54 5.10 -10.25 -6.26
N THR A 55 4.83 -8.98 -6.00
CA THR A 55 5.80 -7.91 -6.16
C THR A 55 6.75 -7.90 -4.96
N PRO A 56 8.09 -7.90 -5.17
CA PRO A 56 9.06 -7.74 -4.09
C PRO A 56 8.84 -6.44 -3.32
N TYR A 57 9.13 -6.45 -2.01
CA TYR A 57 9.01 -5.28 -1.14
C TYR A 57 9.98 -4.17 -1.57
N THR A 58 9.44 -3.25 -2.37
CA THR A 58 10.17 -2.19 -3.04
C THR A 58 9.90 -0.87 -2.31
N SER A 59 10.95 -0.13 -1.99
CA SER A 59 10.83 1.17 -1.34
C SER A 59 10.25 2.24 -2.28
N ILE A 60 9.66 3.28 -1.69
CA ILE A 60 9.19 4.46 -2.43
C ILE A 60 10.33 5.05 -3.27
N LYS A 61 11.56 5.09 -2.73
CA LYS A 61 12.73 5.63 -3.46
C LYS A 61 13.10 4.79 -4.69
N GLN A 62 12.98 3.47 -4.60
CA GLN A 62 13.19 2.60 -5.76
C GLN A 62 12.11 2.83 -6.83
N PHE A 63 10.84 2.92 -6.44
CA PHE A 63 9.76 3.25 -7.38
C PHE A 63 9.96 4.61 -8.05
N GLU A 64 10.36 5.63 -7.29
CA GLU A 64 10.71 6.94 -7.82
C GLU A 64 11.85 6.85 -8.86
N ASN A 65 12.92 6.11 -8.55
CA ASN A 65 14.03 5.87 -9.48
C ASN A 65 13.64 5.06 -10.74
N TRP A 66 12.49 4.38 -10.72
CA TRP A 66 11.91 3.68 -11.86
C TRP A 66 10.90 4.52 -12.63
N GLY A 67 10.61 5.74 -12.15
CA GLY A 67 9.71 6.71 -12.78
C GLY A 67 8.25 6.62 -12.32
N TYR A 68 7.95 5.93 -11.22
CA TYR A 68 6.60 5.88 -10.67
C TYR A 68 6.29 7.11 -9.83
N ASN A 69 5.06 7.60 -9.95
CA ASN A 69 4.63 8.87 -9.34
C ASN A 69 3.89 8.65 -8.03
N MET A 70 3.21 7.50 -7.90
CA MET A 70 2.38 7.17 -6.75
C MET A 70 2.67 5.74 -6.31
N VAL A 71 2.67 5.52 -5.00
CA VAL A 71 2.74 4.20 -4.39
C VAL A 71 1.64 4.11 -3.35
N ILE A 72 0.79 3.08 -3.46
CA ILE A 72 -0.25 2.81 -2.46
C ILE A 72 0.15 1.63 -1.59
N PHE A 73 -0.25 1.69 -0.33
CA PHE A 73 -0.08 0.67 0.69
C PHE A 73 -1.46 0.24 1.19
N PRO A 74 -2.22 -0.51 0.37
CA PRO A 74 -3.68 -0.54 0.46
C PRO A 74 -4.19 -1.17 1.77
N MET A 75 -3.46 -2.14 2.32
CA MET A 75 -3.92 -2.94 3.45
C MET A 75 -2.99 -2.92 4.66
N THR A 76 -1.85 -2.22 4.59
CA THR A 76 -0.79 -2.28 5.61
C THR A 76 -1.33 -1.94 7.00
N LEU A 77 -1.96 -0.76 7.15
CA LEU A 77 -2.48 -0.30 8.43
C LEU A 77 -3.65 -1.16 8.91
N PHE A 78 -4.51 -1.62 7.99
CA PHE A 78 -5.61 -2.50 8.34
C PHE A 78 -5.12 -3.84 8.88
N ARG A 79 -4.11 -4.44 8.25
CA ARG A 79 -3.52 -5.71 8.69
C ARG A 79 -2.83 -5.56 10.05
N ILE A 80 -2.12 -4.45 10.27
CA ILE A 80 -1.53 -4.12 11.59
C ILE A 80 -2.62 -3.99 12.65
N ALA A 81 -3.68 -3.22 12.37
CA ALA A 81 -4.79 -3.04 13.29
C ALA A 81 -5.50 -4.36 13.60
N ALA A 82 -5.79 -5.18 12.60
CA ALA A 82 -6.43 -6.49 12.77
C ALA A 82 -5.59 -7.43 13.64
N PHE A 83 -4.26 -7.44 13.44
CA PHE A 83 -3.36 -8.20 14.29
C PHE A 83 -3.38 -7.68 15.73
N ALA A 84 -3.26 -6.36 15.95
CA ALA A 84 -3.29 -5.77 17.29
C ALA A 84 -4.60 -6.03 18.03
N MET A 85 -5.74 -5.91 17.34
CA MET A 85 -7.07 -6.24 17.88
C MET A 85 -7.15 -7.71 18.28
N ARG A 86 -6.66 -8.64 17.43
CA ARG A 86 -6.64 -10.07 17.75
C ARG A 86 -5.80 -10.36 19.00
N GLU A 87 -4.61 -9.78 19.11
CA GLU A 87 -3.76 -9.98 20.29
C GLU A 87 -4.40 -9.37 21.56
N GLY A 88 -5.02 -8.19 21.45
CA GLY A 88 -5.76 -7.59 22.56
C GLY A 88 -6.93 -8.43 23.05
N LEU A 89 -7.72 -9.00 22.12
CA LEU A 89 -8.82 -9.90 22.46
C LEU A 89 -8.34 -11.19 23.13
N ARG A 90 -7.19 -11.73 22.71
CA ARG A 90 -6.58 -12.92 23.35
C ARG A 90 -6.17 -12.62 24.79
N GLU A 91 -5.52 -11.49 25.01
CA GLU A 91 -5.09 -11.07 26.35
C GLU A 91 -6.29 -10.87 27.28
N LEU A 92 -7.30 -10.13 26.84
CA LEU A 92 -8.54 -9.92 27.60
C LEU A 92 -9.23 -11.24 27.95
N LYS A 93 -9.23 -12.22 27.04
CA LYS A 93 -9.79 -13.55 27.30
C LYS A 93 -9.00 -14.33 28.35
N THR A 94 -7.68 -14.20 28.37
CA THR A 94 -6.79 -14.96 29.25
C THR A 94 -6.68 -14.35 30.65
N SER A 95 -6.39 -13.05 30.74
CA SER A 95 -6.13 -12.38 32.03
C SER A 95 -7.34 -11.68 32.63
N GLY A 96 -8.42 -11.50 31.85
CA GLY A 96 -9.61 -10.77 32.29
C GLY A 96 -9.38 -9.27 32.48
N THR A 97 -8.23 -8.73 32.07
CA THR A 97 -7.89 -7.31 32.22
C THR A 97 -6.93 -6.83 31.13
N GLN A 98 -6.86 -5.53 30.90
CA GLN A 98 -6.00 -4.91 29.89
C GLN A 98 -4.66 -4.38 30.42
N ARG A 99 -4.30 -4.69 31.68
CA ARG A 99 -3.12 -4.09 32.36
C ARG A 99 -1.84 -4.23 31.55
N ASP A 100 -1.60 -5.41 30.98
CA ASP A 100 -0.39 -5.72 30.21
C ASP A 100 -0.44 -5.22 28.75
N LEU A 101 -1.55 -4.61 28.34
CA LEU A 101 -1.72 -4.01 27.02
C LEU A 101 -1.48 -2.49 27.02
N LEU A 102 -1.33 -1.84 28.18
CA LEU A 102 -1.34 -0.37 28.28
C LEU A 102 -0.24 0.30 27.44
N ASN A 103 0.94 -0.32 27.32
CA ASN A 103 2.05 0.17 26.50
C ASN A 103 1.84 0.00 24.98
N ARG A 104 0.73 -0.62 24.55
CA ARG A 104 0.38 -0.86 23.14
C ARG A 104 -0.82 -0.02 22.68
N MET A 105 -1.33 0.86 23.54
CA MET A 105 -2.51 1.67 23.24
C MET A 105 -2.12 3.12 22.95
N GLN A 106 -2.89 3.77 22.08
CA GLN A 106 -2.92 5.22 22.03
C GLN A 106 -3.47 5.75 23.36
N THR A 107 -2.73 6.63 24.01
CA THR A 107 -3.14 7.29 25.24
C THR A 107 -4.22 8.35 24.97
N ARG A 108 -4.94 8.74 26.03
CA ARG A 108 -5.89 9.86 25.95
C ARG A 108 -5.22 11.17 25.51
N GLN A 109 -4.01 11.44 26.00
CA GLN A 109 -3.28 12.66 25.65
C GLN A 109 -2.91 12.68 24.16
N GLU A 110 -2.45 11.55 23.61
CA GLU A 110 -2.18 11.41 22.18
C GLU A 110 -3.45 11.60 21.35
N LEU A 111 -4.57 10.99 21.78
CA LEU A 111 -5.86 11.14 21.12
C LEU A 111 -6.34 12.61 21.14
N TYR A 112 -6.22 13.30 22.27
CA TYR A 112 -6.62 14.71 22.38
C TYR A 112 -5.77 15.60 21.48
N LYS A 113 -4.45 15.39 21.46
CA LYS A 113 -3.55 16.11 20.56
C LYS A 113 -3.92 15.86 19.09
N LEU A 114 -4.23 14.63 18.73
CA LEU A 114 -4.67 14.26 17.37
C LEU A 114 -5.97 14.97 16.98
N LEU A 115 -6.95 14.99 17.88
CA LEU A 115 -8.25 15.61 17.67
C LEU A 115 -8.25 17.14 17.85
N LYS A 116 -7.12 17.73 18.24
CA LYS A 116 -7.01 19.15 18.64
C LYS A 116 -8.04 19.52 19.72
N TYR A 117 -8.25 18.61 20.66
CA TYR A 117 -9.24 18.74 21.73
C TYR A 117 -8.58 19.26 23.02
N THR A 118 -9.18 20.28 23.63
CA THR A 118 -8.86 20.72 25.00
C THR A 118 -10.01 20.31 25.91
N PRO A 119 -9.74 19.48 26.93
CA PRO A 119 -10.76 19.01 27.87
C PRO A 119 -11.48 20.12 28.62
#